data_AF-M3YA53-F1
#
_entry.id   AF-M3YA53-F1
#
_cell.length_a   1.000
_cell.length_b   1.000
_cell.length_c   1.000
_cell.angle_alpha   90.00
_cell.angle_beta   90.00
_cell.angle_gamma   90.00
#
_symmetry.space_group_name_H-M   'P 1'
#
loop_
_entity.id
_entity.type
_entity.pdbx_description
1 polymer ?
#
loop_
_entity_poly.entity_id
_entity_poly.type
_entity_poly.pdbx_seq_one_letter_code
_entity_poly.pdbx_strand_id
1 'polypeptide(L)'
;RAGAVVCRSAKMSFPKYEPSPLATLPSTLDPAEYNVSPEARKAQAERLAIRSRLKREYLLQYNDPKRQGLIEDPALLRWTYARSANIYPNFRPTPKTSLLGALFGMGPLLFWFYVFKTDRDRKEKLIQEGKLDRTWNISY
;
A
#
# COMPACT_ATOMS: atom_id res chain seq x y z
N ARG A 1 68.62 -3.30 -7.29
CA ARG A 1 67.40 -2.88 -6.54
C ARG A 1 66.19 -3.37 -7.32
N ALA A 2 65.69 -4.56 -7.01
CA ALA A 2 64.47 -5.09 -7.60
C ALA A 2 63.27 -4.53 -6.83
N GLY A 3 62.43 -3.74 -7.51
CA GLY A 3 61.20 -3.19 -6.94
C GLY A 3 60.14 -4.27 -6.84
N ALA A 4 59.64 -4.52 -5.64
CA ALA A 4 58.51 -5.42 -5.41
C ALA A 4 57.23 -4.80 -5.97
N VAL A 5 56.62 -5.45 -6.96
CA VAL A 5 55.31 -5.10 -7.48
C VAL A 5 54.26 -5.61 -6.49
N VAL A 6 53.66 -4.70 -5.73
CA VAL A 6 52.51 -5.00 -4.87
C VAL A 6 51.27 -5.06 -5.76
N CYS A 7 50.85 -6.26 -6.15
CA CYS A 7 49.54 -6.49 -6.74
C CYS A 7 48.45 -6.21 -5.69
N ARG A 8 47.80 -5.05 -5.79
CA ARG A 8 46.59 -4.76 -4.99
C ARG A 8 45.44 -5.63 -5.51
N SER A 9 45.08 -6.65 -4.74
CA SER A 9 43.85 -7.41 -4.93
C SER A 9 42.65 -6.52 -4.58
N ALA A 10 42.05 -5.88 -5.58
CA ALA A 10 40.75 -5.23 -5.41
C ALA A 10 39.68 -6.30 -5.17
N LYS A 11 39.12 -6.36 -3.94
CA LYS A 11 37.91 -7.16 -3.67
C LYS A 11 36.74 -6.51 -4.41
N MET A 12 36.34 -7.06 -5.55
CA MET A 12 35.06 -6.70 -6.17
C MET A 12 33.95 -7.43 -5.42
N SER A 13 33.31 -6.76 -4.46
CA SER A 13 32.07 -7.24 -3.85
C SER A 13 30.88 -6.81 -4.70
N PHE A 14 29.91 -7.70 -4.90
CA PHE A 14 28.64 -7.34 -5.51
C PHE A 14 27.93 -6.25 -4.70
N PRO A 15 27.20 -5.32 -5.35
CA PRO A 15 26.43 -4.30 -4.64
C PRO A 15 25.35 -4.95 -3.77
N LYS A 16 25.20 -4.47 -2.54
CA LYS A 16 24.18 -4.95 -1.60
C LYS A 16 22.80 -4.45 -2.06
N TYR A 17 21.79 -5.32 -1.94
CA TYR A 17 20.40 -4.96 -2.22
C TYR A 17 19.83 -4.11 -1.08
N GLU A 18 19.24 -2.96 -1.44
CA GLU A 18 18.60 -2.04 -0.50
C GLU A 18 17.07 -2.15 -0.62
N PRO A 19 16.36 -2.59 0.41
CA PRO A 19 14.91 -2.72 0.36
C PRO A 19 14.20 -1.38 0.42
N SER A 20 13.01 -1.31 -0.17
CA SER A 20 12.11 -0.17 -0.10
C SER A 20 10.68 -0.61 0.25
N PRO A 21 9.78 0.30 0.67
CA PRO A 21 8.40 -0.07 1.00
C PRO A 21 7.64 -0.78 -0.13
N LEU A 22 8.01 -0.51 -1.39
CA LEU A 22 7.40 -1.13 -2.57
C LEU A 22 8.26 -2.25 -3.18
N ALA A 23 9.49 -2.44 -2.70
CA ALA A 23 10.40 -3.50 -3.14
C ALA A 23 11.04 -4.19 -1.93
N THR A 24 10.41 -5.26 -1.46
CA THR A 24 10.85 -6.03 -0.29
C THR A 24 12.15 -6.77 -0.56
N LEU A 25 12.84 -7.18 0.52
CA LEU A 25 13.99 -8.08 0.43
C LEU A 25 13.58 -9.44 -0.18
N PRO A 26 14.34 -9.98 -1.14
CA PRO A 26 14.21 -11.39 -1.53
C PRO A 26 14.47 -12.30 -0.32
N SER A 27 13.72 -13.40 -0.20
CA SER A 27 13.84 -14.33 0.94
C SER A 27 15.24 -14.93 1.08
N THR A 28 15.95 -15.15 -0.02
CA THR A 28 17.32 -15.69 -0.02
C THR A 28 18.37 -14.70 0.49
N LEU A 29 18.07 -13.40 0.46
CA LEU A 29 18.97 -12.36 0.97
C LEU A 29 18.65 -11.99 2.42
N ASP A 30 17.53 -12.46 2.95
CA ASP A 30 17.17 -12.24 4.36
C ASP A 30 18.07 -13.13 5.25
N PRO A 31 18.94 -12.54 6.10
CA PRO A 31 19.75 -13.33 7.02
C PRO A 31 18.90 -14.16 7.99
N ALA A 32 17.65 -13.75 8.24
CA ALA A 32 16.75 -14.49 9.12
C ALA A 32 16.32 -15.86 8.58
N GLU A 33 16.34 -16.06 7.26
CA GLU A 33 15.97 -17.32 6.62
C GLU A 33 16.92 -18.46 7.01
N TYR A 34 18.19 -18.14 7.23
CA TYR A 34 19.22 -19.12 7.59
C TYR A 34 19.36 -19.35 9.11
N ASN A 35 18.52 -18.73 9.93
CA ASN A 35 18.58 -18.90 11.37
C ASN A 35 18.07 -20.29 11.79
N VAL A 36 18.97 -21.12 12.31
CA VAL A 36 18.68 -22.51 12.74
C VAL A 36 18.33 -22.60 14.24
N SER A 37 17.84 -21.52 14.84
CA SER A 37 17.53 -21.50 16.27
C SER A 37 16.37 -22.47 16.61
N PRO A 38 16.39 -23.12 17.79
CA PRO A 38 15.34 -24.07 18.17
C PRO A 38 13.97 -23.38 18.31
N GLU A 39 13.96 -22.12 18.74
CA GLU A 39 12.76 -21.28 18.82
C GLU A 39 12.16 -20.95 17.46
N ALA A 40 12.98 -20.64 16.44
CA ALA A 40 12.49 -20.43 15.07
C ALA A 40 11.85 -21.71 14.51
N ARG A 41 12.46 -22.88 14.76
CA ARG A 41 11.89 -24.19 14.37
C ARG A 41 10.55 -24.46 15.03
N LYS A 42 10.41 -24.16 16.33
CA LYS A 42 9.13 -24.28 17.05
C LYS A 42 8.06 -23.39 16.44
N ALA A 43 8.37 -22.11 16.21
CA ALA A 43 7.44 -21.18 15.58
C ALA A 43 7.05 -21.61 14.15
N GLN A 44 7.99 -22.14 13.35
CA GLN A 44 7.69 -22.71 12.03
C GLN A 44 6.77 -23.93 12.13
N ALA A 45 7.04 -24.86 13.06
CA ALA A 45 6.20 -26.05 13.27
C ALA A 45 4.78 -25.67 13.72
N GLU A 46 4.64 -24.70 14.62
CA GLU A 46 3.34 -24.19 15.07
C GLU A 46 2.56 -23.52 13.93
N ARG A 47 3.20 -22.67 13.12
CA ARG A 47 2.59 -22.06 11.93
C ARG A 47 2.15 -23.12 10.92
N LEU A 48 2.98 -24.14 10.68
CA LEU A 48 2.67 -25.25 9.80
C LEU A 48 1.51 -26.11 10.32
N ALA A 49 1.45 -26.35 11.63
CA ALA A 49 0.34 -27.06 12.27
C ALA A 49 -0.99 -26.31 12.12
N ILE A 50 -0.97 -24.98 12.31
CA ILE A 50 -2.15 -24.15 12.08
C ILE A 50 -2.55 -24.20 10.59
N ARG A 51 -1.59 -24.05 9.68
CA ARG A 51 -1.83 -24.08 8.23
C ARG A 51 -2.40 -25.43 7.78
N SER A 52 -1.86 -26.54 8.26
CA SER A 52 -2.32 -27.88 7.90
C SER A 52 -3.72 -28.17 8.45
N ARG A 53 -4.03 -27.72 9.68
CA ARG A 53 -5.37 -27.80 10.27
C ARG A 53 -6.40 -27.05 9.43
N LEU A 54 -6.14 -25.78 9.11
CA LEU A 54 -7.06 -24.95 8.31
C LEU A 54 -7.24 -25.51 6.89
N LYS A 55 -6.16 -26.00 6.27
CA LYS A 55 -6.23 -26.65 4.96
C LYS A 55 -7.09 -27.91 5.00
N ARG A 56 -6.96 -28.73 6.04
CA ARG A 56 -7.77 -29.93 6.22
C ARG A 56 -9.25 -29.59 6.36
N GLU A 57 -9.59 -28.61 7.19
CA GLU A 57 -10.99 -28.15 7.38
C GLU A 57 -11.61 -27.70 6.06
N TYR A 58 -10.88 -26.89 5.28
CA TYR A 58 -11.33 -26.46 3.96
C TYR A 58 -11.53 -27.63 2.99
N LEU A 59 -10.56 -28.56 2.93
CA LEU A 59 -10.64 -29.70 2.01
C LEU A 59 -11.78 -30.67 2.36
N LEU A 60 -12.08 -30.88 3.65
CA LEU A 60 -13.23 -31.69 4.07
C LEU A 60 -14.55 -31.09 3.57
N GLN A 61 -14.66 -29.76 3.66
CA GLN A 61 -15.83 -29.02 3.20
C GLN A 61 -15.94 -28.94 1.68
N TYR A 62 -14.80 -28.86 0.98
CA TYR A 62 -14.73 -28.75 -0.47
C TYR A 62 -15.02 -30.08 -1.17
N ASN A 63 -14.56 -31.20 -0.59
CA ASN A 63 -14.72 -32.53 -1.16
C ASN A 63 -16.05 -33.21 -0.80
N ASP A 64 -16.96 -32.54 -0.08
CA ASP A 64 -18.27 -33.11 0.28
C ASP A 64 -19.22 -33.10 -0.94
N PRO A 65 -19.63 -34.27 -1.47
CA PRO A 65 -20.49 -34.35 -2.64
C PRO A 65 -21.92 -33.82 -2.41
N LYS A 66 -22.34 -33.68 -1.14
CA LYS A 66 -23.69 -33.18 -0.81
C LYS A 66 -23.77 -31.66 -0.79
N ARG A 67 -22.64 -30.97 -0.79
CA ARG A 67 -22.59 -29.51 -0.69
C ARG A 67 -22.94 -28.86 -2.03
N GLN A 68 -23.85 -27.87 -2.01
CA GLN A 68 -24.30 -27.14 -3.21
C GLN A 68 -24.17 -25.61 -3.09
N GLY A 69 -23.26 -25.09 -2.26
CA GLY A 69 -23.11 -23.64 -2.03
C GLY A 69 -21.69 -23.18 -1.72
N LEU A 70 -21.52 -21.85 -1.66
CA LEU A 70 -20.24 -21.18 -1.40
C LEU A 70 -19.65 -21.58 -0.03
N ILE A 71 -18.32 -21.68 0.02
CA ILE A 71 -17.55 -21.86 1.27
C ILE A 71 -17.32 -20.52 1.93
N GLU A 72 -17.96 -20.30 3.08
CA GLU A 72 -17.72 -19.12 3.90
C GLU A 72 -16.36 -19.21 4.57
N ASP A 73 -15.48 -18.25 4.25
CA ASP A 73 -14.20 -18.10 4.93
C ASP A 73 -14.34 -17.09 6.07
N PRO A 74 -14.22 -17.51 7.35
CA PRO A 74 -14.29 -16.59 8.48
C PRO A 74 -13.16 -15.55 8.46
N ALA A 75 -12.01 -15.83 7.83
CA ALA A 75 -10.94 -14.85 7.68
C ALA A 75 -11.37 -13.71 6.76
N LEU A 76 -12.02 -14.02 5.64
CA LEU A 76 -12.58 -13.02 4.73
C LEU A 76 -13.65 -12.17 5.42
N LEU A 77 -14.60 -12.80 6.12
CA LEU A 77 -15.65 -12.08 6.86
C LEU A 77 -15.09 -11.14 7.93
N ARG A 78 -14.06 -11.57 8.66
CA ARG A 78 -13.40 -10.71 9.65
C ARG A 78 -12.64 -9.56 8.98
N TRP A 79 -12.01 -9.81 7.82
CA TRP A 79 -11.33 -8.77 7.06
C TRP A 79 -12.32 -7.72 6.53
N THR A 80 -13.43 -8.13 5.95
CA THR A 80 -14.47 -7.20 5.47
C THR A 80 -15.07 -6.42 6.64
N TYR A 81 -15.40 -7.09 7.75
CA TYR A 81 -15.88 -6.44 8.97
C TYR A 81 -14.91 -5.39 9.51
N ALA A 82 -13.61 -5.72 9.54
CA ALA A 82 -12.56 -4.78 9.97
C ALA A 82 -12.49 -3.52 9.08
N ARG A 83 -12.81 -3.67 7.79
CA ARG A 83 -12.78 -2.59 6.78
C ARG A 83 -14.07 -1.79 6.68
N SER A 84 -15.20 -2.29 7.18
CA SER A 84 -16.50 -1.62 7.05
C SER A 84 -17.04 -1.14 8.39
N ALA A 85 -17.26 -2.05 9.33
CA ALA A 85 -17.96 -1.78 10.58
C ALA A 85 -17.01 -1.33 11.70
N ASN A 86 -15.76 -1.78 11.68
CA ASN A 86 -14.84 -1.58 12.80
C ASN A 86 -14.04 -0.26 12.76
N ILE A 87 -14.29 0.61 11.78
CA ILE A 87 -13.54 1.87 11.60
C ILE A 87 -13.95 2.90 12.65
N TYR A 88 -15.23 3.27 12.69
CA TYR A 88 -15.72 4.32 13.59
C TYR A 88 -15.63 3.96 15.08
N PRO A 89 -15.94 2.72 15.52
CA PRO A 89 -15.81 2.36 16.93
C PRO A 89 -14.39 2.51 17.50
N ASN A 90 -13.35 2.34 16.67
CA ASN A 90 -11.95 2.47 17.09
C ASN A 90 -11.34 3.84 16.74
N PHE A 91 -12.11 4.73 16.12
CA PHE A 91 -11.63 6.07 15.79
C PHE A 91 -11.54 6.94 17.04
N ARG A 92 -10.38 7.57 17.23
CA ARG A 92 -10.15 8.53 18.31
C ARG A 92 -9.86 9.91 17.72
N PRO A 93 -10.59 10.97 18.11
CA PRO A 93 -10.30 12.32 17.65
C PRO A 93 -8.99 12.80 18.30
N THR A 94 -7.86 12.59 17.61
CA THR A 94 -6.53 13.07 18.00
C THR A 94 -6.13 14.27 17.15
N PRO A 95 -5.20 15.13 17.61
CA PRO A 95 -4.75 16.27 16.81
C PRO A 95 -4.16 15.85 15.44
N LYS A 96 -3.47 14.71 15.37
CA LYS A 96 -2.92 14.18 14.10
C LYS A 96 -4.03 13.77 13.13
N THR A 97 -5.04 13.03 13.60
CA THR A 97 -6.17 12.59 12.76
C THR A 97 -7.02 13.76 12.31
N SER A 98 -7.25 14.74 13.20
CA SER A 98 -8.02 15.95 12.86
C SER A 98 -7.27 16.82 11.84
N LEU A 99 -5.95 16.99 11.98
CA LEU A 99 -5.14 17.73 11.02
C LEU A 99 -5.14 17.06 9.64
N LEU A 100 -4.93 15.74 9.58
CA LEU A 100 -5.01 14.97 8.33
C LEU A 100 -6.40 15.08 7.71
N GLY A 101 -7.46 14.94 8.51
CA GLY A 101 -8.84 15.08 8.05
C GLY A 101 -9.14 16.48 7.49
N ALA A 102 -8.70 17.54 8.15
CA ALA A 102 -8.87 18.91 7.67
C ALA A 102 -8.06 19.17 6.39
N LEU A 103 -6.80 18.72 6.35
CA LEU A 103 -5.93 18.90 5.18
C LEU A 103 -6.48 18.17 3.94
N PHE A 104 -6.85 16.90 4.09
CA PHE A 104 -7.32 16.10 2.95
C PHE A 104 -8.81 16.29 2.65
N GLY A 105 -9.62 16.72 3.61
CA GLY A 105 -11.04 17.03 3.42
C GLY A 105 -11.26 18.44 2.85
N MET A 106 -10.68 19.45 3.50
CA MET A 106 -10.88 20.86 3.12
C MET A 106 -9.86 21.35 2.10
N GLY A 107 -8.64 20.82 2.10
CA GLY A 107 -7.56 21.27 1.22
C GLY A 107 -7.93 21.22 -0.27
N PRO A 108 -8.42 20.09 -0.81
CA PRO A 108 -8.84 20.01 -2.21
C PRO A 108 -9.98 20.97 -2.56
N LEU A 109 -10.92 21.21 -1.63
CA LEU A 109 -12.04 22.12 -1.85
C LEU A 109 -11.55 23.58 -2.00
N LEU A 110 -10.70 24.03 -1.07
CA LEU A 110 -10.12 25.37 -1.13
C LEU A 110 -9.21 25.55 -2.36
N PHE A 111 -8.44 24.52 -2.69
CA PHE A 111 -7.59 24.50 -3.87
C PHE A 111 -8.42 24.69 -5.16
N TRP A 112 -9.44 23.86 -5.38
CA TRP A 112 -10.28 23.95 -6.57
C TRP A 112 -11.13 25.21 -6.60
N PHE A 113 -11.61 25.68 -5.45
CA PHE A 113 -12.30 26.96 -5.34
C PHE A 113 -11.43 28.09 -5.90
N TYR A 114 -10.15 28.17 -5.49
CA TYR A 114 -9.26 29.23 -5.94
C TYR A 114 -8.89 29.11 -7.43
N VAL A 115 -8.60 27.88 -7.90
CA VAL A 115 -8.31 27.62 -9.32
C VAL A 115 -9.48 28.03 -10.20
N PHE A 116 -10.71 27.59 -9.87
CA PHE A 116 -11.89 27.98 -10.65
C PHE A 116 -12.24 29.45 -10.49
N LYS A 117 -12.05 30.04 -9.31
CA LYS A 117 -12.32 31.47 -9.12
C LYS A 117 -11.42 32.33 -9.99
N THR A 118 -10.13 32.05 -10.00
CA THR A 118 -9.15 32.81 -10.80
C THR A 118 -9.39 32.66 -12.30
N ASP A 119 -9.71 31.45 -12.77
CA ASP A 119 -10.02 31.21 -14.19
C ASP A 119 -11.29 31.92 -14.63
N ARG A 120 -12.37 31.84 -13.82
CA ARG A 120 -13.63 32.54 -14.09
C ARG A 120 -13.46 34.05 -14.09
N ASP A 121 -12.77 34.61 -13.10
CA ASP A 121 -12.53 36.05 -13.02
C ASP A 121 -11.71 36.55 -14.20
N ARG A 122 -10.71 35.78 -14.63
CA ARG A 122 -9.92 36.09 -15.83
C ARG A 122 -10.78 36.06 -17.08
N LYS A 123 -11.59 35.01 -17.25
CA LYS A 123 -12.49 34.86 -18.40
C LYS A 123 -13.50 36.00 -18.48
N GLU A 124 -14.13 36.36 -17.36
CA GLU A 124 -15.11 37.45 -17.28
C GLU A 124 -14.46 38.81 -17.61
N LYS A 125 -13.25 39.08 -17.11
CA LYS A 125 -12.50 40.30 -17.47
C LYS A 125 -12.19 40.38 -18.97
N LEU A 126 -11.74 39.29 -19.59
CA LEU A 126 -11.45 39.27 -21.03
C LEU A 126 -12.70 39.44 -21.89
N ILE A 127 -13.87 38.98 -21.41
CA ILE A 127 -15.16 39.22 -22.07
C ILE A 127 -15.53 40.71 -21.98
N GLN A 128 -15.40 41.32 -20.80
CA GLN A 128 -15.71 42.74 -20.60
C GLN A 128 -14.81 43.67 -21.42
N GLU A 129 -13.53 43.33 -21.54
CA GLU A 129 -12.56 44.08 -22.36
C GLU A 129 -12.71 43.81 -23.88
N GLY A 130 -13.60 42.89 -24.27
CA GLY A 130 -13.78 42.48 -25.68
C GLY A 130 -12.57 41.75 -26.28
N LYS A 131 -11.64 41.27 -25.45
CA LYS A 131 -10.40 40.60 -25.88
C LYS A 131 -10.55 39.08 -26.05
N LEU A 132 -11.64 38.51 -25.54
CA LEU A 132 -11.90 37.07 -25.67
C LEU A 132 -12.59 36.76 -27.00
N ASP A 133 -11.93 35.98 -27.85
CA ASP A 133 -12.53 35.50 -29.10
C ASP A 133 -13.69 34.53 -28.81
N ARG A 134 -14.90 34.93 -29.20
CA ARG A 134 -16.16 34.19 -29.03
C ARG A 134 -16.98 34.12 -30.32
N THR A 135 -16.34 34.35 -31.47
CA THR A 135 -16.98 34.46 -32.79
C THR A 135 -17.94 33.31 -33.12
N TRP A 136 -17.59 32.07 -32.78
CA TRP A 136 -18.39 30.88 -33.06
C TRP A 136 -19.07 30.27 -31.81
N ASN A 137 -19.11 30.99 -30.69
CA ASN A 137 -19.64 30.49 -29.43
C ASN A 137 -21.14 30.82 -29.28
N ILE A 138 -21.99 29.98 -29.89
CA ILE A 138 -23.45 30.17 -30.01
C ILE A 138 -24.23 29.36 -28.94
N SER A 139 -23.58 28.37 -28.31
CA SER A 139 -24.14 27.52 -27.25
C SER A 139 -23.28 27.56 -26.00
N TYR A 140 -23.89 27.69 -24.82
CA TYR A 140 -23.20 27.81 -23.52
C TYR A 140 -22.87 26.45 -22.90
#